data_AF-A0A2V8Q3G2-F1
#
_entry.id   AF-A0A2V8Q3G2-F1
#
_cell.length_a   1.000
_cell.length_b   1.000
_cell.length_c   1.000
_cell.angle_alpha   90.00
_cell.angle_beta   90.00
_cell.angle_gamma   90.00
#
_symmetry.space_group_name_H-M   'P 1'
#
loop_
_entity.id
_entity.type
_entity.pdbx_description
1 polymer ?
#
loop_
_entity_poly.entity_id
_entity_poly.type
_entity_poly.pdbx_seq_one_letter_code
_entity_poly.pdbx_strand_id
1 'polypeptide(L)'
;MQKTSRSRFLILALLAFLPTFLKRPCYRLFFGYRIGKRVSIGISIIDAGTCEIDDDVTIGHFNVVTRVGKFVVRDHTRIGHLNIIRGGDEVSLGRYSEIMRLNEINSIPEPDAVNQLDPRFTLGDGSIVTTGHKIDFTDRVQIGRRVILGGRNSSLWTHNRQRTLPITIGELVYIGSEIR
;
A
#
# COMPACT_ATOMS: atom_id res chain seq x y z
N MET A 1 6.42 -0.24 -15.16
CA MET A 1 6.51 0.47 -13.86
C MET A 1 6.99 1.91 -14.03
N GLN A 2 6.35 2.87 -13.36
CA GLN A 2 6.71 4.30 -13.47
C GLN A 2 8.04 4.56 -12.76
N LYS A 3 9.06 5.03 -13.49
CA LYS A 3 10.31 5.51 -12.87
C LYS A 3 10.03 6.87 -12.22
N THR A 4 10.16 6.96 -10.89
CA THR A 4 10.04 8.23 -10.19
C THR A 4 11.19 9.15 -10.60
N SER A 5 10.89 10.22 -11.34
CA SER A 5 11.86 11.28 -11.60
C SER A 5 12.29 11.93 -10.29
N ARG A 6 13.57 12.31 -10.16
CA ARG A 6 14.07 13.06 -9.00
C ARG A 6 13.27 14.34 -8.73
N SER A 7 12.85 15.03 -9.80
CA SER A 7 12.02 16.24 -9.67
C SER A 7 10.62 15.94 -9.11
N ARG A 8 10.00 14.85 -9.58
CA ARG A 8 8.69 14.39 -9.10
C ARG A 8 8.73 14.05 -7.61
N PHE A 9 9.77 13.33 -7.19
CA PHE A 9 9.96 12.98 -5.78
C PHE A 9 10.14 14.21 -4.89
N LEU A 10 10.91 15.21 -5.33
CA LEU A 10 11.09 16.47 -4.60
C LEU A 10 9.78 17.23 -4.42
N ILE A 11 8.95 17.31 -5.46
CA ILE A 11 7.63 17.94 -5.38
C ILE A 11 6.76 17.20 -4.36
N LEU A 12 6.73 15.87 -4.41
CA LEU A 12 5.98 15.06 -3.46
C LEU A 12 6.49 15.24 -2.02
N ALA A 13 7.80 15.34 -1.82
CA ALA A 13 8.40 15.59 -0.52
C ALA A 13 7.99 16.96 0.04
N LEU A 14 7.98 18.02 -0.79
CA LEU A 14 7.50 19.34 -0.39
C LEU A 14 6.00 19.31 -0.05
N LEU A 15 5.19 18.65 -0.88
CA LEU A 15 3.75 18.48 -0.62
C LEU A 15 3.48 17.70 0.66
N ALA A 16 4.34 16.75 1.05
CA ALA A 16 4.18 15.96 2.27
C ALA A 16 4.13 16.82 3.54
N PHE A 17 4.76 18.00 3.56
CA PHE A 17 4.73 18.90 4.71
C PHE A 17 3.52 19.84 4.75
N LEU A 18 2.75 19.95 3.65
CA LEU A 18 1.57 20.81 3.64
C LEU A 18 0.46 20.29 4.58
N PRO A 19 -0.36 21.18 5.15
CA PRO A 19 -1.60 20.77 5.80
C PRO A 19 -2.51 19.97 4.85
N THR A 20 -3.26 18.99 5.39
CA THR A 20 -4.14 18.11 4.61
C THR A 20 -5.09 18.89 3.68
N PHE A 21 -5.67 20.00 4.14
CA PHE A 21 -6.63 20.75 3.33
C PHE A 21 -6.02 21.33 2.04
N LEU A 22 -4.71 21.65 2.04
CA LEU A 22 -3.96 22.08 0.86
C LEU A 22 -3.41 20.90 0.05
N LYS A 23 -3.04 19.80 0.70
CA LYS A 23 -2.54 18.59 0.00
C LYS A 23 -3.53 18.06 -1.03
N ARG A 24 -4.80 17.95 -0.66
CA ARG A 24 -5.84 17.36 -1.52
C ARG A 24 -5.97 18.06 -2.88
N PRO A 25 -6.16 19.39 -2.97
CA PRO A 25 -6.20 20.06 -4.28
C PRO A 25 -4.86 19.98 -5.02
N CYS A 26 -3.71 20.05 -4.32
CA CYS A 26 -2.41 19.89 -4.98
C CYS A 26 -2.23 18.51 -5.63
N TYR A 27 -2.62 17.43 -4.95
CA TYR A 27 -2.58 16.08 -5.53
C TYR A 27 -3.52 15.95 -6.74
N ARG A 28 -4.72 16.52 -6.67
CA ARG A 28 -5.66 16.54 -7.80
C ARG A 28 -5.09 17.31 -9.00
N LEU A 29 -4.50 18.49 -8.76
CA LEU A 29 -4.01 19.39 -9.80
C LEU A 29 -2.71 18.90 -10.45
N PHE A 30 -1.69 18.57 -9.64
CA PHE A 30 -0.36 18.25 -10.14
C PHE A 30 -0.20 16.78 -10.57
N PHE A 31 -1.00 15.88 -10.01
CA PHE A 31 -0.85 14.44 -10.23
C PHE A 31 -2.11 13.77 -10.81
N GLY A 32 -3.23 14.50 -10.95
CA GLY A 32 -4.49 13.95 -11.45
C GLY A 32 -5.13 12.93 -10.50
N TYR A 33 -4.73 12.89 -9.23
CA TYR A 33 -5.24 11.92 -8.27
C TYR A 33 -6.70 12.20 -7.91
N ARG A 34 -7.47 11.13 -7.70
CA ARG A 34 -8.84 11.22 -7.18
C ARG A 34 -8.79 11.06 -5.67
N ILE A 35 -9.16 12.10 -4.94
CA ILE A 35 -9.17 12.11 -3.48
C ILE A 35 -10.56 12.55 -3.03
N GLY A 36 -11.18 11.82 -2.12
CA GLY A 36 -12.52 12.06 -1.60
C GLY A 36 -12.62 13.22 -0.60
N LYS A 37 -13.77 13.27 0.08
CA LYS A 37 -14.11 14.18 1.17
C LYS A 37 -13.60 13.62 2.50
N ARG A 38 -13.36 14.52 3.46
CA ARG A 38 -12.90 14.18 4.83
C ARG A 38 -11.63 13.30 4.91
N VAL A 39 -10.91 13.14 3.80
CA VAL A 39 -9.61 12.47 3.76
C VAL A 39 -8.57 13.28 4.55
N SER A 40 -7.81 12.59 5.41
CA SER A 40 -6.67 13.12 6.14
C SER A 40 -5.37 12.44 5.72
N ILE A 41 -4.35 13.24 5.40
CA ILE A 41 -3.03 12.74 4.99
C ILE A 41 -1.95 13.48 5.80
N GLY A 42 -1.32 12.74 6.71
CA GLY A 42 -0.18 13.18 7.50
C GLY A 42 1.05 13.47 6.64
N ILE A 43 2.23 13.53 7.27
CA ILE A 43 3.48 13.81 6.55
C ILE A 43 3.92 12.55 5.82
N SER A 44 3.36 12.31 4.64
CA SER A 44 3.52 11.06 3.90
C SER A 44 3.73 11.33 2.41
N ILE A 45 4.51 10.46 1.78
CA ILE A 45 4.80 10.52 0.34
C ILE A 45 3.88 9.52 -0.36
N ILE A 46 3.16 9.99 -1.39
CA ILE A 46 2.29 9.15 -2.22
C ILE A 46 2.67 9.34 -3.69
N ASP A 47 3.53 8.45 -4.18
CA ASP A 47 3.95 8.38 -5.57
C ASP A 47 3.36 7.12 -6.23
N ALA A 48 2.30 7.33 -7.00
CA ALA A 48 1.64 6.31 -7.80
C ALA A 48 1.33 6.84 -9.23
N GLY A 49 1.22 5.92 -10.19
CA GLY A 49 0.81 6.27 -11.56
C GLY A 49 -0.62 6.78 -11.61
N THR A 50 -1.52 6.05 -10.95
CA THR A 50 -2.90 6.46 -10.67
C THR A 50 -3.20 6.26 -9.19
N CYS A 51 -4.00 7.14 -8.61
CA CYS A 51 -4.33 7.12 -7.18
C CYS A 51 -5.80 7.48 -7.00
N GLU A 52 -6.53 6.58 -6.33
CA GLU A 52 -7.93 6.75 -5.95
C GLU A 52 -8.04 6.53 -4.44
N ILE A 53 -8.37 7.60 -3.72
CA ILE A 53 -8.61 7.58 -2.27
C ILE A 53 -10.05 8.05 -2.06
N ASP A 54 -10.90 7.17 -1.56
CA ASP A 54 -12.32 7.44 -1.31
C ASP A 54 -12.52 8.31 -0.04
N ASP A 55 -13.78 8.57 0.32
CA ASP A 55 -14.13 9.41 1.46
C ASP A 55 -13.69 8.80 2.80
N ASP A 56 -13.48 9.64 3.81
CA ASP A 56 -13.23 9.22 5.20
C ASP A 56 -11.94 8.40 5.44
N VAL A 57 -11.02 8.40 4.48
CA VAL A 57 -9.72 7.75 4.60
C VAL A 57 -8.78 8.55 5.50
N THR A 58 -8.08 7.86 6.40
CA THR A 58 -7.00 8.45 7.21
C THR A 58 -5.67 7.78 6.92
N ILE A 59 -4.69 8.59 6.49
CA ILE A 59 -3.29 8.19 6.31
C ILE A 59 -2.46 8.97 7.33
N GLY A 60 -1.78 8.26 8.23
CA GLY A 60 -0.93 8.87 9.25
C GLY A 60 0.37 9.46 8.67
N HIS A 61 1.33 9.66 9.56
CA HIS A 61 2.63 10.26 9.25
C HIS A 61 3.68 9.23 8.84
N PHE A 62 4.66 9.72 8.08
CA PHE A 62 5.86 9.04 7.66
C PHE A 62 5.61 7.75 6.87
N ASN A 63 4.46 7.67 6.18
CA ASN A 63 4.24 6.60 5.21
C ASN A 63 4.93 6.96 3.89
N VAL A 64 5.47 5.95 3.24
CA VAL A 64 6.15 6.09 1.95
C VAL A 64 5.52 5.11 0.98
N VAL A 65 4.68 5.63 0.08
CA VAL A 65 4.12 4.90 -1.06
C VAL A 65 4.91 5.33 -2.29
N THR A 66 5.64 4.42 -2.94
CA THR A 66 6.46 4.76 -4.12
C THR A 66 6.46 3.71 -5.20
N ARG A 67 6.55 4.16 -6.46
CA ARG A 67 6.63 3.27 -7.64
C ARG A 67 5.45 2.31 -7.78
N VAL A 68 4.29 2.66 -7.22
CA VAL A 68 3.07 1.86 -7.36
C VAL A 68 2.38 2.25 -8.66
N GLY A 69 1.99 1.29 -9.51
CA GLY A 69 1.25 1.59 -10.74
C GLY A 69 -0.11 2.24 -10.45
N LYS A 70 -0.92 1.55 -9.64
CA LYS A 70 -2.25 1.99 -9.21
C LYS A 70 -2.42 1.82 -7.70
N PHE A 71 -2.76 2.90 -7.02
CA PHE A 71 -3.01 2.91 -5.57
C PHE A 71 -4.50 3.18 -5.31
N VAL A 72 -5.21 2.20 -4.75
CA VAL A 72 -6.64 2.29 -4.45
C VAL A 72 -6.84 2.15 -2.94
N VAL A 73 -7.51 3.13 -2.35
CA VAL A 73 -7.86 3.13 -0.92
C VAL A 73 -9.35 3.43 -0.79
N ARG A 74 -10.11 2.43 -0.38
CA ARG A 74 -11.58 2.52 -0.24
C ARG A 74 -11.98 3.26 1.02
N ASP A 75 -13.26 3.60 1.10
CA ASP A 75 -13.81 4.43 2.17
C ASP A 75 -13.54 3.85 3.57
N HIS A 76 -13.43 4.74 4.56
CA HIS A 76 -13.16 4.41 5.97
C HIS A 76 -11.88 3.59 6.22
N THR A 77 -10.99 3.47 5.24
CA THR A 77 -9.70 2.78 5.40
C THR A 77 -8.74 3.62 6.25
N ARG A 78 -7.97 2.93 7.10
CA ARG A 78 -6.91 3.55 7.90
C ARG A 78 -5.54 2.99 7.54
N ILE A 79 -4.62 3.89 7.18
CA ILE A 79 -3.19 3.60 7.13
C ILE A 79 -2.57 4.37 8.29
N GLY A 80 -1.97 3.68 9.26
CA GLY A 80 -1.33 4.31 10.41
C GLY A 80 -0.03 5.00 10.04
N HIS A 81 1.08 4.66 10.72
CA HIS A 81 2.33 5.43 10.61
C HIS A 81 3.50 4.56 10.18
N LEU A 82 4.49 5.17 9.53
CA LEU A 82 5.78 4.52 9.23
C LEU A 82 5.63 3.23 8.40
N ASN A 83 4.61 3.13 7.55
CA ASN A 83 4.52 2.02 6.60
C ASN A 83 5.27 2.36 5.31
N ILE A 84 5.92 1.35 4.74
CA ILE A 84 6.57 1.41 3.44
C ILE A 84 5.76 0.55 2.48
N ILE A 85 5.27 1.16 1.41
CA ILE A 85 4.58 0.48 0.32
C ILE A 85 5.34 0.79 -0.97
N ARG A 86 5.94 -0.21 -1.63
CA ARG A 86 6.80 0.04 -2.78
C ARG A 86 6.58 -0.94 -3.93
N GLY A 87 6.49 -0.39 -5.14
CA GLY A 87 6.48 -1.18 -6.36
C GLY A 87 5.13 -1.79 -6.71
N GLY A 88 5.16 -2.66 -7.72
CA GLY A 88 4.01 -3.43 -8.19
C GLY A 88 3.03 -2.65 -9.05
N ASP A 89 2.14 -3.40 -9.69
CA ASP A 89 1.15 -2.88 -10.62
C ASP A 89 -0.03 -2.26 -9.87
N GLU A 90 -0.44 -2.88 -8.76
CA GLU A 90 -1.59 -2.42 -7.99
C GLU A 90 -1.46 -2.70 -6.49
N VAL A 91 -1.83 -1.72 -5.68
CA VAL A 91 -2.05 -1.87 -4.24
C VAL A 91 -3.47 -1.40 -3.95
N SER A 92 -4.30 -2.29 -3.45
CA SER A 92 -5.73 -2.06 -3.22
C SER A 92 -6.11 -2.38 -1.77
N LEU A 93 -6.67 -1.41 -1.07
CA LEU A 93 -7.15 -1.53 0.30
C LEU A 93 -8.68 -1.41 0.33
N GLY A 94 -9.36 -2.46 0.79
CA GLY A 94 -10.80 -2.56 0.90
C GLY A 94 -11.40 -1.68 1.98
N ARG A 95 -12.73 -1.56 1.99
CA ARG A 95 -13.46 -0.68 2.92
C ARG A 95 -13.22 -1.08 4.36
N TYR A 96 -13.14 -0.11 5.26
CA TYR A 96 -12.91 -0.34 6.69
C TYR A 96 -11.66 -1.19 6.99
N SER A 97 -10.74 -1.33 6.03
CA SER A 97 -9.50 -2.06 6.26
C SER A 97 -8.50 -1.19 7.02
N GLU A 98 -7.54 -1.83 7.68
CA GLU A 98 -6.49 -1.12 8.41
C GLU A 98 -5.11 -1.72 8.16
N ILE A 99 -4.15 -0.87 7.81
CA ILE A 99 -2.72 -1.17 7.93
C ILE A 99 -2.21 -0.33 9.09
N MET A 100 -1.80 -0.94 10.20
CA MET A 100 -1.40 -0.15 11.38
C MET A 100 -0.05 0.54 11.13
N ARG A 101 1.08 -0.04 11.56
CA ARG A 101 2.36 0.70 11.55
C ARG A 101 3.56 -0.18 11.30
N LEU A 102 4.63 0.43 10.81
CA LEU A 102 5.94 -0.20 10.62
C LEU A 102 5.91 -1.40 9.66
N ASN A 103 4.88 -1.54 8.83
CA ASN A 103 4.81 -2.63 7.85
C ASN A 103 5.63 -2.28 6.60
N GLU A 104 6.21 -3.31 6.01
CA GLU A 104 6.94 -3.23 4.75
C GLU A 104 6.19 -4.09 3.72
N ILE A 105 5.52 -3.45 2.77
CA ILE A 105 4.71 -4.11 1.73
C ILE A 105 5.36 -3.77 0.39
N ASN A 106 6.17 -4.68 -0.15
CA ASN A 106 7.06 -4.39 -1.26
C ASN A 106 6.93 -5.39 -2.40
N SER A 107 7.08 -4.90 -3.62
CA SER A 107 7.30 -5.68 -4.83
C SER A 107 8.64 -5.27 -5.42
N ILE A 108 9.41 -6.25 -5.91
CA ILE A 108 10.67 -5.99 -6.61
C ILE A 108 10.34 -5.28 -7.94
N PRO A 109 10.95 -4.12 -8.26
CA PRO A 109 10.64 -3.35 -9.48
C PRO A 109 10.94 -4.02 -10.82
N GLU A 110 12.03 -4.78 -10.86
CA GLU A 110 12.57 -5.42 -12.06
C GLU A 110 13.05 -6.82 -11.63
N PRO A 111 12.13 -7.72 -11.26
CA PRO A 111 12.48 -9.04 -10.77
C PRO A 111 12.96 -9.93 -11.92
N ASP A 112 14.00 -10.72 -11.64
CA ASP A 112 14.49 -11.76 -12.55
C ASP A 112 13.67 -13.05 -12.30
N ALA A 113 12.53 -13.18 -12.99
CA ALA A 113 11.63 -14.32 -12.86
C ALA A 113 11.38 -14.97 -14.22
N VAL A 114 11.28 -16.29 -14.23
CA VAL A 114 11.09 -17.08 -15.48
C VAL A 114 9.63 -17.16 -15.92
N ASN A 115 8.69 -16.72 -15.07
CA ASN A 115 7.26 -16.70 -15.35
C ASN A 115 6.72 -15.28 -15.48
N GLN A 116 5.57 -15.14 -16.14
CA GLN A 116 4.80 -13.91 -16.09
C GLN A 116 4.37 -13.64 -14.63
N LEU A 117 4.51 -12.39 -14.22
CA LEU A 117 4.20 -11.93 -12.88
C LEU A 117 2.92 -11.12 -12.85
N ASP A 118 2.32 -11.08 -11.66
CA ASP A 118 1.11 -10.31 -11.38
C ASP A 118 1.22 -9.58 -10.04
N PRO A 119 2.11 -8.57 -9.93
CA PRO A 119 2.51 -7.95 -8.67
C PRO A 119 1.41 -7.02 -8.12
N ARG A 120 0.36 -7.63 -7.57
CA ARG A 120 -0.79 -6.94 -6.96
C ARG A 120 -0.96 -7.33 -5.51
N PHE A 121 -1.02 -6.34 -4.64
CA PHE A 121 -1.41 -6.51 -3.25
C PHE A 121 -2.87 -6.10 -3.05
N THR A 122 -3.68 -6.99 -2.50
CA THR A 122 -5.08 -6.69 -2.15
C THR A 122 -5.34 -7.04 -0.69
N LEU A 123 -5.84 -6.06 0.07
CA LEU A 123 -6.37 -6.25 1.43
C LEU A 123 -7.89 -6.12 1.39
N GLY A 124 -8.61 -7.19 1.70
CA GLY A 124 -10.07 -7.21 1.64
C GLY A 124 -10.76 -6.33 2.68
N ASP A 125 -12.08 -6.16 2.51
CA ASP A 125 -12.91 -5.32 3.36
C ASP A 125 -12.85 -5.77 4.83
N GLY A 126 -12.69 -4.81 5.76
CA GLY A 126 -12.61 -5.05 7.19
C GLY A 126 -11.38 -5.84 7.65
N SER A 127 -10.38 -6.03 6.78
CA SER A 127 -9.16 -6.76 7.13
C SER A 127 -8.11 -5.84 7.74
N ILE A 128 -7.31 -6.39 8.64
CA ILE A 128 -6.32 -5.66 9.43
C ILE A 128 -4.94 -6.31 9.27
N VAL A 129 -3.97 -5.52 8.85
CA VAL A 129 -2.54 -5.84 8.97
C VAL A 129 -2.01 -5.04 10.15
N THR A 130 -1.55 -5.74 11.19
CA THR A 130 -1.15 -5.09 12.43
C THR A 130 0.21 -4.41 12.31
N THR A 131 1.25 -4.85 13.03
CA THR A 131 2.47 -4.05 13.18
C THR A 131 3.73 -4.79 12.79
N GLY A 132 4.54 -4.21 11.91
CA GLY A 132 5.89 -4.72 11.66
C GLY A 132 5.94 -6.01 10.85
N HIS A 133 4.97 -6.23 9.96
CA HIS A 133 4.98 -7.35 9.03
C HIS A 133 5.76 -7.02 7.76
N LYS A 134 6.31 -8.05 7.13
CA LYS A 134 6.94 -7.97 5.81
C LYS A 134 6.08 -8.72 4.80
N ILE A 135 5.60 -8.04 3.77
CA ILE A 135 4.76 -8.62 2.74
C ILE A 135 5.42 -8.35 1.41
N ASP A 136 6.01 -9.39 0.83
CA ASP A 136 6.52 -9.36 -0.52
C ASP A 136 5.43 -9.79 -1.52
N PHE A 137 5.06 -8.87 -2.40
CA PHE A 137 4.07 -9.05 -3.45
C PHE A 137 4.70 -8.89 -4.84
N THR A 138 5.91 -9.43 -5.02
CA THR A 138 6.52 -9.57 -6.34
C THR A 138 5.68 -10.48 -7.27
N ASP A 139 4.93 -11.44 -6.69
CA ASP A 139 3.67 -11.92 -7.27
C ASP A 139 2.47 -11.42 -6.46
N ARG A 140 1.27 -11.79 -6.89
CA ARG A 140 0.03 -11.45 -6.21
C ARG A 140 0.03 -11.92 -4.75
N VAL A 141 -0.32 -11.00 -3.85
CA VAL A 141 -0.75 -11.32 -2.49
C VAL A 141 -2.19 -10.83 -2.33
N GLN A 142 -3.10 -11.77 -2.10
CA GLN A 142 -4.51 -11.50 -1.88
C GLN A 142 -4.91 -11.93 -0.48
N ILE A 143 -5.35 -10.97 0.33
CA ILE A 143 -5.93 -11.19 1.65
C ILE A 143 -7.43 -10.94 1.56
N GLY A 144 -8.25 -11.95 1.86
CA GLY A 144 -9.70 -11.86 1.82
C GLY A 144 -10.29 -10.89 2.85
N ARG A 145 -11.63 -10.85 2.94
CA ARG A 145 -12.34 -9.95 3.88
C ARG A 145 -12.23 -10.43 5.32
N ARG A 146 -12.27 -9.47 6.25
CA ARG A 146 -12.28 -9.69 7.71
C ARG A 146 -11.16 -10.65 8.18
N VAL A 147 -9.98 -10.50 7.60
CA VAL A 147 -8.76 -11.20 8.01
C VAL A 147 -7.98 -10.32 8.95
N ILE A 148 -7.37 -10.92 9.98
CA ILE A 148 -6.41 -10.22 10.85
C ILE A 148 -5.05 -10.90 10.68
N LEU A 149 -4.09 -10.19 10.13
CA LEU A 149 -2.67 -10.52 10.26
C LEU A 149 -2.16 -9.88 11.56
N GLY A 150 -2.27 -10.65 12.64
CA GLY A 150 -2.11 -10.21 14.02
C GLY A 150 -0.68 -10.28 14.53
N GLY A 151 -0.44 -9.61 15.66
CA GLY A 151 0.84 -9.60 16.33
C GLY A 151 1.88 -8.74 15.60
N ARG A 152 3.08 -9.30 15.41
CA ARG A 152 4.23 -8.64 14.78
C ARG A 152 5.14 -9.63 14.06
N ASN A 153 6.03 -9.12 13.22
CA ASN A 153 7.15 -9.86 12.63
C ASN A 153 6.80 -11.08 11.77
N SER A 154 5.54 -11.21 11.32
CA SER A 154 5.19 -12.20 10.29
C SER A 154 5.71 -11.78 8.92
N SER A 155 6.01 -12.74 8.05
CA SER A 155 6.46 -12.50 6.69
C SER A 155 5.68 -13.33 5.66
N LEU A 156 5.31 -12.70 4.54
CA LEU A 156 4.74 -13.35 3.36
C LEU A 156 5.69 -13.13 2.18
N TRP A 157 6.07 -14.20 1.47
CA TRP A 157 7.04 -14.14 0.38
C TRP A 157 6.49 -14.80 -0.88
N THR A 158 6.34 -14.02 -1.95
CA THR A 158 5.91 -14.54 -3.26
C THR A 158 7.10 -14.81 -4.17
N HIS A 159 8.15 -13.97 -4.09
CA HIS A 159 9.36 -14.18 -4.87
C HIS A 159 10.06 -15.50 -4.50
N ASN A 160 10.67 -16.10 -5.52
CA ASN A 160 11.53 -17.26 -5.37
C ASN A 160 12.71 -17.12 -6.33
N ARG A 161 13.72 -17.99 -6.22
CA ARG A 161 14.95 -17.94 -7.01
C ARG A 161 14.75 -17.99 -8.52
N GLN A 162 13.66 -18.60 -8.98
CA GLN A 162 13.39 -18.74 -10.42
C GLN A 162 11.92 -18.46 -10.74
N ARG A 163 11.00 -19.11 -10.02
CA ARG A 163 9.56 -19.03 -10.29
C ARG A 163 8.81 -18.47 -9.10
N THR A 164 8.14 -17.35 -9.32
CA THR A 164 7.36 -16.61 -8.35
C THR A 164 5.90 -17.09 -8.44
N LEU A 165 5.22 -17.24 -7.30
CA LEU A 165 3.84 -17.73 -7.23
C LEU A 165 3.00 -16.91 -6.24
N PRO A 166 1.68 -16.83 -6.46
CA PRO A 166 0.80 -16.00 -5.65
C PRO A 166 0.51 -16.61 -4.27
N ILE A 167 0.22 -15.74 -3.30
CA ILE A 167 -0.34 -16.09 -1.99
C ILE A 167 -1.81 -15.66 -1.94
N THR A 168 -2.70 -16.57 -1.55
CA THR A 168 -4.09 -16.26 -1.24
C THR A 168 -4.41 -16.67 0.19
N ILE A 169 -4.80 -15.69 1.01
CA ILE A 169 -5.40 -15.90 2.32
C ILE A 169 -6.90 -15.74 2.15
N GLY A 170 -7.67 -16.71 2.66
CA GLY A 170 -9.13 -16.73 2.59
C GLY A 170 -9.79 -15.60 3.38
N GLU A 171 -11.05 -15.81 3.77
CA GLU A 171 -11.85 -14.83 4.51
C GLU A 171 -12.05 -15.26 5.95
N LEU A 172 -12.30 -14.32 6.87
CA LEU A 172 -12.62 -14.62 8.27
C LEU A 172 -11.51 -15.39 9.02
N VAL A 173 -10.25 -15.15 8.65
CA VAL A 173 -9.08 -15.82 9.22
C VAL A 173 -8.35 -14.90 10.21
N TYR A 174 -7.90 -15.47 11.32
CA TYR A 174 -6.90 -14.85 12.18
C TYR A 174 -5.55 -15.54 11.99
N ILE A 175 -4.54 -14.79 11.54
CA ILE A 175 -3.16 -15.25 11.42
C ILE A 175 -2.37 -14.71 12.60
N GLY A 176 -1.70 -15.62 13.32
CA GLY A 176 -0.89 -15.29 14.47
C GLY A 176 0.36 -14.47 14.15
N SER A 177 1.09 -14.15 15.22
CA SER A 177 2.36 -13.44 15.16
C SER A 177 3.49 -14.36 14.68
N GLU A 178 4.54 -13.78 14.09
CA GLU A 178 5.79 -14.46 13.72
C GLU A 178 5.67 -15.65 12.74
N ILE A 179 4.59 -15.69 11.97
CA ILE A 179 4.42 -16.67 10.88
C ILE A 179 5.36 -16.31 9.72
N ARG A 180 6.07 -17.28 9.15
CA ARG A 180 7.04 -17.08 8.06
C ARG A 180 6.89 -18.11 6.97
#